data_AF-W0FM16-F1
#
_entry.id   AF-W0FM16-F1
#
_cell.length_a   1.000
_cell.length_b   1.000
_cell.length_c   1.000
_cell.angle_alpha   90.00
_cell.angle_beta   90.00
_cell.angle_gamma   90.00
#
_symmetry.space_group_name_H-M   'P 1'
#
loop_
_entity.id
_entity.type
_entity.pdbx_description
1 polymer ?
#
loop_
_entity_poly.entity_id
_entity_poly.type
_entity_poly.pdbx_seq_one_letter_code
_entity_poly.pdbx_strand_id
1 'polypeptide(L)'
;MRKENTMADMTGTCPFCGQTRLVEADTQQEADILAGKYCTCDNLLKKQRILEDNVDELCGENAQTYGMEQLIEEAIDVLKAAGALCLRECADSIAMRIAGTSISVRRTKDGVKVERKKVSSVRLEV
;
A
#
# COMPACT_ATOMS: atom_id res chain seq x y z
N MET A 1 -3.45 -22.51 32.19
CA MET A 1 -2.21 -21.71 32.18
C MET A 1 -2.30 -20.73 31.03
N ARG A 2 -2.60 -19.45 31.31
CA ARG A 2 -2.52 -18.39 30.29
C ARG A 2 -1.05 -18.05 30.16
N LYS A 3 -0.44 -18.30 29.00
CA LYS A 3 0.89 -17.75 28.69
C LYS A 3 0.68 -16.26 28.51
N GLU A 4 1.21 -15.46 29.43
CA GLU A 4 1.35 -14.02 29.25
C GLU A 4 2.30 -13.85 28.06
N ASN A 5 1.78 -13.34 26.94
CA ASN A 5 2.60 -12.97 25.80
C ASN A 5 3.27 -11.64 26.20
N THR A 6 4.46 -11.72 26.80
CA THR A 6 5.20 -10.56 27.28
C THR A 6 5.88 -9.90 26.09
N MET A 7 5.13 -9.11 25.32
CA MET A 7 5.73 -8.21 24.33
C MET A 7 6.74 -7.32 25.06
N ALA A 8 7.99 -7.30 24.58
CA ALA A 8 9.07 -6.53 25.18
C ALA A 8 9.33 -5.28 24.34
N ASP A 9 9.71 -4.18 25.00
CA ASP A 9 10.22 -3.00 24.32
C ASP A 9 11.58 -3.33 23.68
N MET A 10 11.59 -3.48 22.37
CA MET A 10 12.77 -3.80 21.57
C MET A 10 13.13 -2.60 20.69
N THR A 11 14.43 -2.38 20.48
CA THR A 11 14.91 -1.39 19.51
C THR A 11 14.97 -2.04 18.14
N GLY A 12 14.01 -1.73 17.27
CA GLY A 12 14.02 -2.15 15.88
C GLY A 12 14.77 -1.15 14.98
N THR A 13 15.34 -1.64 13.89
CA THR A 13 16.01 -0.85 12.87
C THR A 13 15.21 -0.86 11.57
N CYS A 14 14.89 0.31 11.03
CA CYS A 14 14.22 0.41 9.73
C CYS A 14 15.12 -0.23 8.64
N PRO A 15 14.65 -1.26 7.91
CA PRO A 15 15.47 -1.97 6.93
C PRO A 15 15.79 -1.13 5.68
N PHE A 16 15.16 0.05 5.54
CA PHE A 16 15.34 0.93 4.38
C PHE A 16 16.32 2.07 4.63
N CYS A 17 16.30 2.70 5.81
CA CYS A 17 17.13 3.88 6.11
C CYS A 17 18.05 3.72 7.32
N GLY A 18 17.96 2.60 8.05
CA GLY A 18 18.76 2.34 9.24
C GLY A 18 18.37 3.13 10.49
N GLN A 19 17.30 3.94 10.45
CA GLN A 19 16.81 4.63 11.65
C GLN A 19 16.25 3.63 12.65
N THR A 20 16.65 3.77 13.91
CA THR A 20 16.20 2.93 15.01
C THR A 20 14.95 3.50 15.69
N ARG A 21 14.06 2.62 16.17
CA ARG A 21 12.86 3.01 16.91
C ARG A 21 12.54 1.96 17.98
N LEU A 22 12.07 2.42 19.14
CA LEU A 22 11.53 1.53 20.16
C LEU A 22 10.13 1.06 19.75
N VAL A 23 9.91 -0.25 19.76
CA VAL A 23 8.66 -0.90 19.40
C VAL A 23 8.41 -2.11 20.31
N GLU A 24 7.15 -2.44 20.53
CA GLU A 24 6.77 -3.68 21.22
C GLU A 24 6.81 -4.84 20.22
N ALA A 25 7.64 -5.86 20.48
CA ALA A 25 7.81 -7.02 19.60
C ALA A 25 8.20 -8.28 20.40
N ASP A 26 7.95 -9.46 19.82
CA ASP A 26 8.37 -10.73 20.39
C ASP A 26 9.78 -11.14 19.92
N THR A 27 10.24 -10.61 18.78
CA THR A 27 11.57 -10.90 18.19
C THR A 27 12.24 -9.66 17.59
N GLN A 28 13.57 -9.69 17.44
CA GLN A 28 14.30 -8.60 16.78
C GLN A 28 13.88 -8.41 15.32
N GLN A 29 13.62 -9.51 14.60
CA GLN A 29 13.14 -9.45 13.22
C GLN A 29 11.79 -8.74 13.13
N GLU A 30 10.87 -9.04 14.04
CA GLU A 30 9.59 -8.35 14.15
C GLU A 30 9.78 -6.88 14.53
N ALA A 31 10.70 -6.59 15.47
CA ALA A 31 11.04 -5.22 15.84
C ALA A 31 11.54 -4.41 14.63
N ASP A 32 12.41 -4.97 13.79
CA ASP A 32 12.93 -4.32 12.58
C ASP A 32 11.81 -4.10 11.54
N ILE A 33 10.91 -5.06 11.37
CA ILE A 33 9.72 -4.92 10.50
C ILE A 33 8.81 -3.79 11.00
N LEU A 34 8.51 -3.75 12.31
CA LEU A 34 7.67 -2.72 12.92
C LEU A 34 8.34 -1.35 12.88
N ALA A 35 9.65 -1.26 13.15
CA ALA A 35 10.43 -0.03 12.99
C ALA A 35 10.37 0.45 11.54
N GLY A 36 10.52 -0.47 10.57
CA GLY A 36 10.33 -0.20 9.15
C GLY A 36 8.95 0.32 8.82
N LYS A 37 7.89 -0.30 9.35
CA LYS A 37 6.49 0.09 9.16
C LYS A 37 6.22 1.52 9.66
N TYR A 38 6.65 1.83 10.88
CA TYR A 38 6.39 3.12 11.53
C TYR A 38 7.43 4.22 11.25
N CYS A 39 8.51 3.92 10.53
CA CYS A 39 9.51 4.92 10.16
C CYS A 39 8.89 6.01 9.26
N THR A 40 9.36 7.25 9.34
CA THR A 40 8.88 8.36 8.49
C THR A 40 9.93 8.78 7.45
N CYS A 41 10.87 7.88 7.12
CA CYS A 41 11.92 8.17 6.15
C CYS A 41 11.38 8.29 4.73
N ASP A 42 12.04 9.13 3.93
CA ASP A 42 11.65 9.43 2.55
C ASP A 42 12.18 8.41 1.53
N ASN A 43 12.50 7.19 1.97
CA ASN A 43 13.14 6.19 1.13
C ASN A 43 12.20 5.70 0.02
N LEU A 44 12.64 5.78 -1.24
CA LEU A 44 11.84 5.40 -2.40
C LEU A 44 11.42 3.92 -2.40
N LEU A 45 12.30 3.00 -1.98
CA LEU A 45 11.98 1.57 -1.90
C LEU A 45 10.90 1.30 -0.87
N LYS A 46 10.95 2.02 0.27
CA LYS A 46 9.90 1.96 1.28
C LYS A 46 8.56 2.43 0.71
N LYS A 47 8.54 3.58 0.03
CA LYS A 47 7.32 4.13 -0.59
C LYS A 47 6.78 3.18 -1.66
N GLN A 48 7.65 2.56 -2.44
CA GLN A 48 7.27 1.56 -3.43
C GLN A 48 6.63 0.33 -2.77
N ARG A 49 7.21 -0.18 -1.68
CA ARG A 49 6.62 -1.30 -0.95
C ARG A 49 5.23 -0.97 -0.40
N ILE A 50 5.08 0.19 0.23
CA ILE A 50 3.77 0.66 0.74
C ILE A 50 2.75 0.81 -0.37
N LEU A 51 3.16 1.33 -1.53
CA LEU A 51 2.31 1.42 -2.71
C LEU A 51 1.84 0.02 -3.14
N GLU A 52 2.76 -0.94 -3.27
CA GLU A 52 2.44 -2.31 -3.69
C GLU A 52 1.47 -2.97 -2.71
N ASP A 53 1.74 -2.87 -1.40
CA ASP A 53 0.87 -3.41 -0.34
C ASP A 53 -0.54 -2.77 -0.39
N ASN A 54 -0.64 -1.45 -0.63
CA ASN A 54 -1.93 -0.75 -0.75
C ASN A 54 -2.71 -1.16 -2.01
N VAL A 55 -2.01 -1.42 -3.12
CA VAL A 55 -2.65 -1.91 -4.35
C VAL A 55 -3.18 -3.32 -4.11
N ASP A 56 -2.40 -4.20 -3.47
CA ASP A 56 -2.82 -5.56 -3.14
C ASP A 56 -4.02 -5.56 -2.18
N GLU A 57 -4.04 -4.66 -1.18
CA GLU A 57 -5.17 -4.51 -0.26
C GLU A 57 -6.46 -4.08 -0.99
N LEU A 58 -6.38 -3.10 -1.89
CA LEU A 58 -7.55 -2.53 -2.58
C LEU A 58 -8.02 -3.34 -3.80
N CYS A 59 -7.13 -4.12 -4.41
CA CYS A 59 -7.37 -4.77 -5.70
C CYS A 59 -7.19 -6.30 -5.66
N GLY A 60 -6.50 -6.84 -4.66
CA GLY A 60 -6.32 -8.27 -4.46
C GLY A 60 -7.48 -8.93 -3.71
N GLU A 61 -7.19 -10.00 -2.97
CA GLU A 61 -8.18 -10.80 -2.24
C GLU A 61 -8.98 -9.97 -1.22
N ASN A 62 -8.32 -9.02 -0.57
CA ASN A 62 -8.92 -8.14 0.44
C ASN A 62 -9.89 -7.10 -0.14
N ALA A 63 -9.97 -6.94 -1.46
CA ALA A 63 -10.93 -6.04 -2.11
C ALA A 63 -12.38 -6.31 -1.70
N GLN A 64 -12.69 -7.57 -1.37
CA GLN A 64 -14.03 -8.01 -0.94
C GLN A 64 -14.48 -7.33 0.36
N THR A 65 -13.53 -6.99 1.25
CA THR A 65 -13.83 -6.26 2.50
C THR A 65 -14.40 -4.86 2.23
N TYR A 66 -14.12 -4.29 1.06
CA TYR A 66 -14.64 -3.02 0.57
C TYR A 66 -15.85 -3.18 -0.37
N GLY A 67 -16.41 -4.40 -0.47
CA GLY A 67 -17.52 -4.72 -1.37
C GLY A 67 -17.13 -4.65 -2.85
N MET A 68 -15.86 -4.90 -3.18
CA MET A 68 -15.35 -4.93 -4.54
C MET A 68 -14.82 -6.32 -4.90
N GLU A 69 -14.85 -6.65 -6.20
CA GLU A 69 -14.26 -7.88 -6.68
C GLU A 69 -12.73 -7.74 -6.78
N GLN A 70 -12.04 -8.86 -6.50
CA GLN A 70 -10.62 -9.01 -6.76
C GLN A 70 -10.35 -8.85 -8.26
N LEU A 71 -9.27 -8.15 -8.60
CA LEU A 71 -8.77 -8.06 -9.97
C LEU A 71 -7.83 -9.23 -10.26
N ILE A 72 -7.69 -9.54 -11.55
CA ILE A 72 -6.66 -10.47 -12.02
C ILE A 72 -5.26 -9.92 -11.73
N GLU A 73 -4.29 -10.81 -11.56
CA GLU A 73 -2.91 -10.49 -11.17
C GLU A 73 -2.25 -9.51 -12.16
N GLU A 74 -2.46 -9.69 -13.46
CA GLU A 74 -1.89 -8.82 -14.49
C GLU A 74 -2.41 -7.37 -14.37
N ALA A 75 -3.65 -7.19 -13.96
CA ALA A 75 -4.22 -5.85 -13.72
C ALA A 75 -3.60 -5.20 -12.48
N ILE A 76 -3.34 -5.99 -11.44
CA ILE A 76 -2.65 -5.56 -10.21
C ILE A 76 -1.21 -5.13 -10.53
N ASP A 77 -0.49 -5.92 -11.33
CA ASP A 77 0.88 -5.62 -11.75
C ASP A 77 0.97 -4.30 -12.54
N VAL A 78 0.04 -4.08 -13.47
CA VAL A 78 -0.02 -2.81 -14.22
C VAL A 78 -0.30 -1.63 -13.28
N LEU A 79 -1.15 -1.80 -12.26
CA LEU A 79 -1.41 -0.76 -11.26
C LEU A 79 -0.19 -0.44 -10.40
N LYS A 80 0.57 -1.47 -9.99
CA LYS A 80 1.84 -1.31 -9.27
C LYS A 80 2.85 -0.54 -10.12
N ALA A 81 2.99 -0.92 -11.40
CA ALA A 81 3.86 -0.22 -12.34
C ALA A 81 3.42 1.24 -12.55
N ALA A 82 2.12 1.51 -12.70
CA ALA A 82 1.58 2.86 -12.81
C ALA A 82 1.90 3.70 -11.57
N GLY A 83 1.71 3.16 -10.37
CA GLY A 83 2.08 3.86 -9.14
C GLY A 83 3.57 4.11 -9.01
N ALA A 84 4.43 3.21 -9.49
CA ALA A 84 5.87 3.42 -9.51
C ALA A 84 6.27 4.61 -10.41
N LEU A 85 5.57 4.82 -11.55
CA LEU A 85 5.76 6.00 -12.40
C LEU A 85 5.38 7.29 -11.66
N CYS A 86 4.30 7.27 -10.86
CA CYS A 86 3.91 8.41 -10.03
C CYS A 86 4.92 8.69 -8.90
N LEU A 87 5.46 7.64 -8.26
CA LEU A 87 6.50 7.77 -7.22
C LEU A 87 7.81 8.33 -7.76
N ARG A 88 8.19 7.96 -8.99
CA ARG A 88 9.41 8.41 -9.68
C ARG A 88 9.26 9.74 -10.39
N GLU A 89 8.15 10.41 -10.12
CA GLU A 89 7.86 11.73 -10.65
C GLU A 89 7.62 11.82 -12.17
N CYS A 90 7.49 10.67 -12.85
CA CYS A 90 7.28 10.61 -14.30
C CYS A 90 5.82 10.92 -14.69
N ALA A 91 4.88 10.83 -13.74
CA ALA A 91 3.47 11.14 -13.95
C ALA A 91 2.86 11.70 -12.66
N ASP A 92 1.92 12.64 -12.79
CA ASP A 92 1.21 13.18 -11.62
C ASP A 92 0.00 12.34 -11.22
N SER A 93 -0.66 11.72 -12.20
CA SER A 93 -1.86 10.92 -12.01
C SER A 93 -2.03 9.94 -13.16
N ILE A 94 -2.33 8.69 -12.83
CA ILE A 94 -2.75 7.65 -13.78
C ILE A 94 -4.11 7.13 -13.33
N ALA A 95 -5.04 6.96 -14.27
CA ALA A 95 -6.36 6.40 -14.01
C ALA A 95 -6.66 5.26 -14.98
N MET A 96 -7.15 4.15 -14.45
CA MET A 96 -7.50 2.95 -15.19
C MET A 96 -8.95 2.59 -14.93
N ARG A 97 -9.64 2.05 -15.94
CA ARG A 97 -10.97 1.45 -15.78
C ARG A 97 -10.88 -0.04 -16.03
N ILE A 98 -11.18 -0.82 -15.00
CA ILE A 98 -11.05 -2.29 -15.01
C ILE A 98 -12.22 -2.88 -14.23
N ALA A 99 -12.87 -3.92 -14.79
CA ALA A 99 -13.94 -4.66 -14.15
C ALA A 99 -15.05 -3.77 -13.52
N GLY A 100 -15.55 -2.79 -14.28
CA GLY A 100 -16.59 -1.88 -13.79
C GLY A 100 -16.15 -0.91 -12.68
N THR A 101 -14.86 -0.84 -12.38
CA THR A 101 -14.27 0.09 -11.40
C THR A 101 -13.33 1.09 -12.08
N SER A 102 -13.21 2.28 -11.51
CA SER A 102 -12.21 3.28 -11.85
C SER A 102 -11.19 3.31 -10.72
N ILE A 103 -9.93 3.10 -11.06
CA ILE A 103 -8.82 3.11 -10.12
C ILE A 103 -7.92 4.27 -10.51
N SER A 104 -7.59 5.14 -9.55
CA SER A 104 -6.67 6.24 -9.77
C SER A 104 -5.50 6.16 -8.81
N VAL A 105 -4.31 6.34 -9.36
CA VAL A 105 -3.05 6.41 -8.63
C VAL A 105 -2.48 7.81 -8.87
N ARG A 106 -2.36 8.62 -7.81
CA ARG A 106 -1.98 10.03 -7.92
C ARG A 106 -0.90 10.40 -6.93
N ARG A 107 0.00 11.28 -7.35
CA ARG A 107 0.98 11.87 -6.46
C ARG A 107 0.30 12.81 -5.47
N THR A 108 0.79 12.80 -4.24
CA THR A 108 0.42 13.73 -3.17
C THR A 108 1.68 14.32 -2.57
N LYS A 109 1.55 15.28 -1.64
CA LYS A 109 2.70 15.86 -0.94
C LYS A 109 3.49 14.80 -0.15
N ASP A 110 2.79 13.76 0.31
CA ASP A 110 3.35 12.74 1.21
C ASP A 110 3.69 11.43 0.49
N GLY A 111 3.49 11.33 -0.83
CA GLY A 111 3.79 10.14 -1.61
C GLY A 111 2.80 9.90 -2.75
N VAL A 112 2.19 8.72 -2.78
CA VAL A 112 1.21 8.33 -3.79
C VAL A 112 -0.04 7.78 -3.12
N LYS A 113 -1.20 8.27 -3.56
CA LYS A 113 -2.53 7.83 -3.15
C LYS A 113 -3.12 6.90 -4.20
N VAL A 114 -3.62 5.75 -3.77
CA VAL A 114 -4.41 4.82 -4.58
C VAL A 114 -5.88 4.92 -4.16
N GLU A 115 -6.79 5.03 -5.12
CA GLU A 115 -8.22 5.15 -4.88
C GLU A 115 -9.00 4.35 -5.91
N ARG A 116 -9.93 3.49 -5.46
CA ARG A 116 -10.79 2.67 -6.33
C ARG A 116 -12.26 3.03 -6.11
N LYS A 117 -13.03 3.12 -7.20
CA LYS A 117 -14.46 3.48 -7.18
C LYS A 117 -15.25 2.57 -8.13
N LYS A 118 -16.46 2.19 -7.74
CA LYS A 118 -17.42 1.60 -8.68
C LYS A 118 -17.84 2.65 -9.70
N VAL A 119 -17.88 2.28 -10.97
CA VAL A 119 -18.37 3.14 -12.04
C VAL A 119 -19.82 2.76 -12.31
N SER A 120 -20.75 3.64 -11.96
CA SER A 120 -22.12 3.60 -12.47
C SER A 120 -22.25 4.71 -13.52
N SER A 121 -22.64 4.34 -14.73
CA SER A 121 -22.98 5.31 -15.77
C SER A 121 -24.40 5.07 -16.23
N VAL A 122 -25.26 6.07 -16.04
CA VAL A 122 -26.57 6.13 -16.68
C VAL A 122 -26.39 6.95 -17.95
N ARG A 123 -26.63 6.34 -19.12
CA ARG A 123 -26.66 7.04 -20.40
C ARG A 123 -28.10 7.03 -20.90
N LEU A 124 -28.63 8.21 -21.18
CA LEU A 124 -29.87 8.40 -21.90
C LEU A 124 -29.48 8.77 -23.33
N GLU A 125 -29.79 7.90 -24.28
CA GLU A 125 -29.72 8.23 -25.70
C GLU A 125 -31.07 8.85 -26.10
N VAL A 126 -31.03 9.99 -26.79
CA VAL A 126 -32.21 10.67 -27.35
C VAL A 126 -32.50 10.11 -28.73
#